data_AF-A0AAV0M8K4-F1
#
_entry.id   AF-A0AAV0M8K4-F1
#
_cell.length_a   1.000
_cell.length_b   1.000
_cell.length_c   1.000
_cell.angle_alpha   90.00
_cell.angle_beta   90.00
_cell.angle_gamma   90.00
#
_symmetry.space_group_name_H-M   'P 1'
#
loop_
_entity.id
_entity.type
_entity.pdbx_description
1 polymer ?
#
loop_
_entity_poly.entity_id
_entity_poly.type
_entity_poly.pdbx_seq_one_letter_code
_entity_poly.pdbx_strand_id
1 'polypeptide(L)'
;MSRRGVAEALTSDNRASRPEEKKRIEALDGYVDCRRGVWRIRGSLAVTRGIRDGHLKEFVVAEPVTKVVRIQCVWEFLILTSDWLRDNVRKIDTTLFIGIDWGN
;
A
#
# COMPACT_ATOMS: atom_id res chain seq x y z
N MET A 1 -4.59 10.47 -6.02
CA MET A 1 -5.03 11.84 -6.34
C MET A 1 -5.54 11.83 -7.77
N SER A 2 -6.63 12.53 -8.08
CA SER A 2 -7.19 12.53 -9.45
C SER A 2 -7.25 13.94 -10.03
N ARG A 3 -6.96 14.06 -11.33
CA ARG A 3 -7.12 15.29 -12.13
C ARG A 3 -7.59 14.91 -13.54
N ARG A 4 -8.68 15.52 -14.01
CA ARG A 4 -9.26 15.30 -15.34
C ARG A 4 -9.53 13.81 -15.62
N GLY A 5 -10.01 13.09 -14.60
CA GLY A 5 -10.28 11.66 -14.67
C GLY A 5 -9.05 10.75 -14.64
N VAL A 6 -7.84 11.29 -14.45
CA VAL A 6 -6.60 10.50 -14.34
C VAL A 6 -6.15 10.40 -12.89
N ALA A 7 -6.05 9.17 -12.38
CA ALA A 7 -5.60 8.89 -11.02
C ALA A 7 -4.06 8.67 -10.94
N GLU A 8 -3.40 9.46 -10.10
CA GLU A 8 -2.01 9.30 -9.69
C GLU A 8 -1.92 8.64 -8.29
N ALA A 9 -1.07 7.61 -8.17
CA ALA A 9 -0.82 6.93 -6.90
C ALA A 9 0.08 7.78 -5.99
N LEU A 10 -0.41 8.10 -4.79
CA LEU A 10 0.37 8.85 -3.80
C LEU A 10 1.18 7.95 -2.87
N THR A 11 0.68 6.75 -2.62
CA THR A 11 1.30 5.73 -1.78
C THR A 11 1.65 4.51 -2.60
N SER A 12 2.47 3.65 -2.02
CA SER A 12 2.97 2.46 -2.67
C SER A 12 2.85 1.30 -1.67
N ASP A 13 2.30 0.15 -2.08
CA ASP A 13 1.96 -0.95 -1.17
C ASP A 13 3.15 -1.62 -0.49
N ASN A 14 3.09 -1.79 0.82
CA ASN A 14 4.12 -2.48 1.60
C ASN A 14 4.04 -4.01 1.44
N ARG A 15 4.21 -4.49 0.20
CA ARG A 15 4.19 -5.91 -0.17
C ARG A 15 5.54 -6.55 0.12
N ALA A 16 5.50 -7.82 0.53
CA ALA A 16 6.70 -8.61 0.77
C ALA A 16 7.55 -8.86 -0.50
N SER A 17 6.97 -8.63 -1.69
CA SER A 17 7.70 -8.71 -2.96
C SER A 17 8.66 -7.54 -3.22
N ARG A 18 8.65 -6.49 -2.38
CA ARG A 18 9.52 -5.33 -2.56
C ARG A 18 10.97 -5.66 -2.24
N PRO A 19 11.94 -5.28 -3.09
CA PRO A 19 13.35 -5.54 -2.83
C PRO A 19 13.83 -4.97 -1.50
N GLU A 20 13.39 -3.77 -1.14
CA GLU A 20 13.79 -3.09 0.10
C GLU A 20 13.25 -3.82 1.34
N GLU A 21 11.97 -4.22 1.30
CA GLU A 21 11.33 -4.92 2.42
C GLU A 21 11.84 -6.36 2.54
N LYS A 22 12.09 -7.05 1.41
CA LYS A 22 12.72 -8.38 1.40
C LYS A 22 14.11 -8.33 2.04
N LYS A 23 14.96 -7.39 1.62
CA LYS A 23 16.30 -7.20 2.23
C LYS A 23 16.22 -6.93 3.73
N ARG A 24 15.28 -6.09 4.16
CA ARG A 24 15.06 -5.80 5.59
C ARG A 24 14.68 -7.04 6.38
N ILE A 25 13.80 -7.88 5.84
CA ILE A 25 13.35 -9.13 6.48
C ILE A 25 14.50 -10.13 6.55
N GLU A 26 15.28 -10.28 5.47
CA GLU A 26 16.43 -11.19 5.41
C GLU A 26 17.56 -10.76 6.37
N ALA A 27 17.75 -9.46 6.59
CA ALA A 27 18.70 -8.94 7.57
C ALA A 27 18.32 -9.24 9.05
N LEU A 28 17.08 -9.69 9.28
CA LEU A 28 16.55 -10.06 10.60
C LEU A 28 16.41 -11.59 10.73
N ASP A 29 17.15 -12.37 9.94
CA ASP A 29 17.04 -13.84 9.87
C ASP A 29 15.62 -14.32 9.50
N GLY A 30 14.88 -13.49 8.77
CA GLY A 30 13.61 -13.82 8.14
C GLY A 30 13.78 -14.28 6.69
N TYR A 31 12.69 -14.71 6.08
CA TYR A 31 12.65 -14.97 4.65
C TYR A 31 11.28 -14.62 4.07
N VAL A 32 11.26 -14.34 2.77
CA VAL A 32 10.04 -14.17 1.98
C VAL A 32 9.97 -15.26 0.92
N ASP A 33 8.87 -15.99 0.89
CA ASP A 33 8.61 -17.07 -0.07
C ASP A 33 7.44 -16.71 -0.99
N CYS A 34 7.52 -17.10 -2.25
CA CYS A 34 6.47 -16.89 -3.24
C CYS A 34 5.72 -18.20 -3.48
N ARG A 35 4.48 -18.27 -2.96
CA ARG A 35 3.61 -19.44 -3.16
C ARG A 35 2.35 -19.01 -3.90
N ARG A 36 2.05 -19.71 -5.00
CA ARG A 36 0.89 -19.45 -5.88
C ARG A 36 0.81 -17.98 -6.31
N GLY A 37 1.96 -17.40 -6.68
CA GLY A 37 2.05 -16.03 -7.16
C GLY A 37 1.97 -14.93 -6.08
N VAL A 38 1.93 -15.30 -4.79
CA VAL A 38 1.85 -14.33 -3.69
C VAL A 38 3.04 -14.50 -2.76
N TRP A 39 3.77 -13.40 -2.57
CA TRP A 39 4.93 -13.29 -1.68
C TRP A 39 4.49 -13.16 -0.23
N ARG A 40 5.06 -13.96 0.67
CA ARG A 40 4.71 -13.97 2.10
C ARG A 40 5.93 -14.09 3.00
N ILE A 41 5.93 -13.35 4.10
CA ILE A 41 6.89 -13.48 5.21
C ILE A 41 6.67 -14.84 5.86
N ARG A 42 7.72 -15.67 5.88
CA ARG A 42 7.68 -17.04 6.43
C ARG A 42 6.47 -17.87 5.97
N GLY A 43 5.97 -17.61 4.76
CA GLY A 43 4.77 -18.26 4.21
C GLY A 43 3.42 -17.79 4.77
N SER A 44 3.38 -16.87 5.73
CA SER A 44 2.16 -16.48 6.46
C SER A 44 1.54 -15.17 5.96
N LEU A 45 2.29 -14.07 5.98
CA LEU A 45 1.74 -12.71 5.79
C LEU A 45 2.26 -12.05 4.52
N ALA A 46 1.37 -11.46 3.70
CA ALA A 46 1.74 -10.85 2.41
C ALA A 46 2.19 -9.37 2.51
N VAL A 47 1.91 -8.73 3.65
CA VAL A 47 2.29 -7.35 3.96
C VAL A 47 3.48 -7.33 4.92
N THR A 48 4.26 -6.25 4.86
CA THR A 48 5.48 -6.09 5.70
C THR A 48 5.36 -4.97 6.72
N ARG A 49 4.25 -4.23 6.68
CA ARG A 49 3.92 -3.15 7.60
C ARG A 49 2.45 -3.24 7.99
N GLY A 50 2.15 -3.07 9.26
CA GLY A 50 0.80 -3.25 9.78
C GLY A 50 0.71 -3.00 11.28
N ILE A 51 -0.51 -2.77 11.75
CA ILE A 51 -0.81 -2.58 13.17
C ILE A 51 -1.35 -3.91 13.72
N ARG A 52 -0.56 -4.53 14.62
CA ARG A 52 -0.71 -5.90 15.15
C ARG A 52 -0.24 -6.97 14.16
N ASP A 53 0.61 -7.88 14.65
CA ASP A 53 0.88 -9.22 14.12
C ASP A 53 1.87 -9.93 15.06
N GLY A 54 1.37 -10.39 16.21
CA GLY A 54 2.18 -10.77 17.37
C GLY A 54 3.35 -11.72 17.09
N HIS A 55 3.12 -12.73 16.25
CA HIS A 55 4.09 -13.77 15.92
C HIS A 55 5.09 -13.39 14.81
N LEU A 56 4.90 -12.23 14.16
CA LEU A 56 5.79 -11.70 13.11
C LEU A 56 6.26 -10.26 13.43
N LYS A 57 6.13 -9.81 14.68
CA LYS A 57 6.47 -8.43 15.09
C LYS A 57 7.91 -8.02 14.79
N GLU A 58 8.83 -8.99 14.72
CA GLU A 58 10.21 -8.75 14.29
C GLU A 58 10.30 -8.29 12.82
N PHE A 59 9.42 -8.80 11.95
CA PHE A 59 9.41 -8.49 10.51
C PHE A 59 8.39 -7.43 10.11
N VAL A 60 7.29 -7.34 10.84
CA VAL A 60 6.17 -6.42 10.57
C VAL A 60 6.33 -5.17 11.40
N VAL A 61 6.67 -4.06 10.75
CA VAL A 61 6.85 -2.78 11.43
C VAL A 61 5.56 -1.95 11.41
N ALA A 62 5.25 -1.29 12.52
CA ALA A 62 4.09 -0.39 12.62
C ALA A 62 4.35 0.99 12.01
N GLU A 63 5.62 1.32 11.72
CA GLU A 63 6.03 2.61 11.18
C GLU A 63 5.51 2.78 9.73
N PRO A 64 4.64 3.76 9.45
CA PRO A 64 4.12 3.99 8.11
C PRO A 64 5.16 4.64 7.21
N VAL A 65 5.00 4.45 5.89
CA VAL A 65 5.71 5.27 4.90
C VAL A 65 4.91 6.54 4.70
N THR A 66 5.47 7.68 5.11
CA THR A 66 4.81 8.99 5.01
C THR A 66 5.23 9.72 3.75
N LYS A 67 4.29 10.46 3.15
CA LYS A 67 4.54 11.36 2.02
C LYS A 67 3.74 12.63 2.24
N VAL A 68 4.41 13.77 2.25
CA VAL A 68 3.77 15.08 2.31
C VAL A 68 3.62 15.60 0.88
N VAL A 69 2.41 15.98 0.49
CA VAL A 69 2.09 16.47 -0.85
C VAL A 69 1.34 17.79 -0.71
N ARG A 70 1.79 18.82 -1.42
CA ARG A 70 1.07 20.10 -1.48
C ARG A 70 -0.14 19.96 -2.39
N ILE A 71 -1.34 20.24 -1.85
CA ILE A 71 -2.57 20.29 -2.64
C ILE A 71 -2.50 21.51 -3.57
N GLN A 72 -2.76 21.26 -4.84
CA GLN A 72 -2.89 22.27 -5.90
C GLN A 72 -4.36 22.32 -6.36
N CYS A 73 -4.82 23.49 -6.83
CA CYS A 73 -6.21 23.69 -7.27
C CYS A 73 -6.63 22.83 -8.49
N VAL A 74 -5.68 22.11 -9.09
CA VAL A 74 -5.92 21.25 -10.24
C VAL A 74 -6.34 19.83 -9.85
N TRP A 75 -6.25 19.47 -8.57
CA TRP A 75 -6.65 18.16 -8.08
C TRP A 75 -8.11 18.20 -7.65
N GLU A 76 -8.88 17.22 -8.13
CA GLU A 76 -10.33 17.18 -7.93
C GLU A 76 -10.69 16.26 -6.75
N PHE A 77 -9.93 15.17 -6.58
CA PHE A 77 -10.26 14.14 -5.59
C PHE A 77 -9.02 13.52 -4.94
N LEU A 78 -9.16 13.22 -3.64
CA LEU A 78 -8.32 12.26 -2.93
C LEU A 78 -9.07 10.92 -2.88
N ILE A 79 -8.40 9.86 -3.34
CA ILE A 79 -8.99 8.52 -3.38
C ILE A 79 -8.19 7.63 -2.42
N LEU A 80 -8.89 7.03 -1.47
CA LEU A 80 -8.35 6.04 -0.53
C LEU A 80 -9.01 4.70 -0.83
N THR A 81 -8.21 3.64 -0.98
CA THR A 81 -8.69 2.32 -1.41
C THR A 81 -8.03 1.22 -0.60
N SER A 82 -8.75 0.13 -0.35
CA SER A 82 -8.16 -1.13 0.09
C SER A 82 -7.59 -1.91 -1.10
N ASP A 83 -6.77 -2.93 -0.81
CA ASP A 83 -6.11 -3.77 -1.82
C ASP A 83 -7.09 -4.46 -2.76
N TRP A 84 -8.25 -4.89 -2.24
CA TRP A 84 -9.29 -5.54 -3.04
C TRP A 84 -9.70 -4.71 -4.25
N LEU A 85 -9.92 -3.40 -4.05
CA LEU A 85 -10.34 -2.53 -5.14
C LEU A 85 -9.21 -2.32 -6.15
N ARG A 86 -7.97 -2.18 -5.68
CA ARG A 86 -6.82 -1.94 -6.54
C ARG A 86 -6.48 -3.13 -7.44
N ASP A 87 -6.61 -4.34 -6.92
CA ASP A 87 -6.25 -5.55 -7.65
C ASP A 87 -7.36 -5.99 -8.63
N ASN A 88 -8.62 -5.59 -8.41
CA ASN A 88 -9.77 -6.02 -9.22
C ASN A 88 -10.33 -4.95 -10.16
N VAL A 89 -9.86 -3.70 -10.09
CA VAL A 89 -10.36 -2.60 -10.92
C VAL A 89 -9.22 -1.96 -11.69
N ARG A 90 -9.44 -1.70 -12.99
CA ARG A 90 -8.44 -0.97 -13.79
C ARG A 90 -8.38 0.47 -13.29
N LYS A 91 -7.19 1.08 -13.30
CA LYS A 91 -6.96 2.45 -12.81
C LYS A 91 -7.87 3.51 -13.46
N ILE A 92 -8.38 3.22 -14.67
CA ILE A 92 -9.31 4.08 -15.42
C ILE A 92 -10.76 3.95 -14.90
N ASP A 93 -11.12 2.80 -14.32
CA ASP A 93 -12.49 2.49 -13.88
C ASP A 93 -12.71 2.75 -12.38
N THR A 94 -11.66 3.13 -11.64
CA THR A 94 -11.74 3.26 -10.18
C THR A 94 -12.26 4.64 -9.78
N THR A 95 -13.58 4.78 -9.71
CA THR A 95 -14.23 5.85 -8.94
C THR A 95 -14.90 5.25 -7.69
N LEU A 96 -14.10 4.74 -6.75
CA LEU A 96 -14.62 4.49 -5.39
C LEU A 96 -14.47 5.80 -4.61
N PHE A 97 -15.61 6.44 -4.35
CA PHE A 97 -15.67 7.69 -3.61
C PHE A 97 -15.54 7.43 -2.11
N ILE A 98 -14.41 7.82 -1.53
CA ILE A 98 -14.36 8.28 -0.14
C ILE A 98 -13.98 9.76 -0.24
N GLY A 99 -14.98 10.59 -0.52
CA GLY A 99 -14.80 12.03 -0.67
C GLY A 99 -14.68 12.68 0.71
N ILE A 100 -13.54 13.32 0.97
CA ILE A 100 -13.53 14.48 1.88
C ILE A 100 -13.78 15.67 0.95
N ASP A 101 -15.01 16.17 0.97
CA ASP A 101 -15.35 17.42 0.29
C ASP A 101 -14.69 18.57 1.05
N TRP A 102 -13.75 19.25 0.40
CA TRP A 102 -13.18 20.49 0.91
C TRP A 102 -14.12 21.61 0.53
N GLY A 103 -15.30 21.63 1.15
CA GLY A 103 -16.29 22.68 0.96
C GLY A 103 -15.65 24.06 1.16
N ASN A 104 -16.06 25.00 0.32
CA ASN A 104 -15.93 26.43 0.63
C ASN A 104 -16.79 26.78 1.86
#